data_AF-A0AAD9MVS8-F1
#
_entry.id   AF-A0AAD9MVS8-F1
#
_cell.length_a   1.000
_cell.length_b   1.000
_cell.length_c   1.000
_cell.angle_alpha   90.00
_cell.angle_beta   90.00
_cell.angle_gamma   90.00
#
_symmetry.space_group_name_H-M   'P 1'
#
loop_
_entity.id
_entity.type
_entity.pdbx_description
1 polymer ?
#
loop_
_entity_poly.entity_id
_entity_poly.type
_entity_poly.pdbx_seq_one_letter_code
_entity_poly.pdbx_strand_id
1 'polypeptide(L)'
;MKHLDRLRTGSTRSRGTRGAFLFRNAFFRIDWPDEGADRSADEQLRLKTLLKLRREDEIWPFYQRTKYILVPKAVLQIGIHYVFEFVHSGINHKEVPADVALLHHYREWSGNNSGTLGVVDKEMLRFADPLRQSVRAVHRTLGLVDIKSRRRDIRRVEFSVVYSIGAAHTWDIRLIDRRLPRESNSKKTEMSRMLTHNPKVCGTAL
;
A
#
# COMPACT_ATOMS: atom_id res chain seq x y z
N MET A 1 -18.69 33.80 -16.25
CA MET A 1 -18.05 33.71 -14.91
C MET A 1 -19.11 33.52 -13.82
N LYS A 2 -19.63 32.31 -13.59
CA LYS A 2 -20.41 31.92 -12.39
C LYS A 2 -20.40 30.39 -12.28
N HIS A 3 -19.39 29.78 -11.66
CA HIS A 3 -19.38 28.31 -11.45
C HIS A 3 -18.56 27.80 -10.25
N LEU A 4 -18.32 28.61 -9.21
CA LEU A 4 -17.47 28.18 -8.08
C LEU A 4 -18.09 28.21 -6.67
N ASP A 5 -19.42 28.32 -6.52
CA ASP A 5 -20.06 28.41 -5.18
C ASP A 5 -20.90 27.19 -4.76
N ARG A 6 -20.50 25.96 -5.12
CA ARG A 6 -21.19 24.73 -4.64
C ARG A 6 -20.30 23.75 -3.88
N LEU A 7 -19.41 24.24 -3.01
CA LEU A 7 -18.63 23.37 -2.12
C LEU A 7 -18.66 23.79 -0.64
N ARG A 8 -19.80 24.28 -0.16
CA ARG A 8 -19.96 24.47 1.28
C ARG A 8 -21.42 24.29 1.70
N THR A 9 -21.69 23.17 2.35
CA THR A 9 -22.73 22.86 3.36
C THR A 9 -23.30 21.45 3.13
N GLY A 10 -23.31 20.63 4.18
CA GLY A 10 -23.99 19.32 4.20
C GLY A 10 -23.09 18.10 4.36
N SER A 11 -22.34 17.99 5.47
CA SER A 11 -21.72 16.72 5.88
C SER A 11 -22.77 15.83 6.55
N THR A 12 -23.73 15.32 5.77
CA THR A 12 -24.38 14.06 6.09
C THR A 12 -23.48 12.97 5.54
N ARG A 13 -22.88 12.16 6.42
CA ARG A 13 -22.00 11.03 6.07
C ARG A 13 -22.81 10.00 5.27
N SER A 14 -22.93 10.18 3.96
CA SER A 14 -23.14 9.05 3.08
C SER A 14 -21.88 8.17 3.21
N ARG A 15 -22.04 6.95 3.73
CA ARG A 15 -20.99 5.93 3.61
C ARG A 15 -20.97 5.48 2.15
N GLY A 16 -20.54 6.37 1.24
CA GLY A 16 -20.29 6.00 -0.14
C GLY A 16 -19.31 4.83 -0.16
N THR A 17 -19.62 3.83 -0.98
CA THR A 17 -18.77 2.65 -1.15
C THR A 17 -17.41 3.10 -1.71
N ARG A 18 -16.31 2.68 -1.09
CA ARG A 18 -14.96 3.04 -1.55
C ARG A 18 -14.54 2.11 -2.67
N GLY A 19 -14.39 2.66 -3.87
CA GLY A 19 -13.91 1.94 -5.05
C GLY A 19 -12.40 2.00 -5.22
N ALA A 20 -11.71 2.92 -4.53
CA ALA A 20 -10.25 3.01 -4.54
C ALA A 20 -9.68 3.70 -3.29
N PHE A 21 -8.40 3.49 -3.03
CA PHE A 21 -7.60 4.15 -2.00
C PHE A 21 -6.38 4.82 -2.65
N LEU A 22 -6.21 6.12 -2.45
CA LEU A 22 -5.11 6.91 -3.01
C LEU A 22 -4.03 7.09 -1.97
N PHE A 23 -2.79 6.89 -2.39
CA PHE A 23 -1.59 7.00 -1.58
C PHE A 23 -0.68 8.10 -2.14
N ARG A 24 -0.31 9.05 -1.29
CA ARG A 24 0.75 10.01 -1.59
C ARG A 24 2.10 9.31 -1.62
N ASN A 25 3.05 9.87 -2.35
CA ASN A 25 4.41 9.37 -2.41
C ASN A 25 5.41 10.40 -1.90
N ALA A 26 6.53 9.88 -1.39
CA ALA A 26 7.75 10.65 -1.22
C ALA A 26 8.87 10.00 -2.02
N PHE A 27 9.82 10.81 -2.47
CA PHE A 27 10.94 10.33 -3.26
C PHE A 27 12.10 9.90 -2.38
N PHE A 28 12.61 8.70 -2.65
CA PHE A 28 13.82 8.16 -2.06
C PHE A 28 14.90 8.17 -3.14
N ARG A 29 15.94 8.97 -2.93
CA ARG A 29 16.99 9.16 -3.92
C ARG A 29 17.98 8.01 -3.89
N ILE A 30 18.20 7.39 -5.05
CA ILE A 30 19.12 6.25 -5.19
C ILE A 30 20.58 6.71 -5.08
N ASP A 31 20.86 7.96 -5.47
CA ASP A 31 22.17 8.60 -5.43
C ASP A 31 22.61 9.05 -4.02
N TRP A 32 21.70 9.04 -3.03
CA TRP A 32 22.07 9.29 -1.64
C TRP A 32 22.74 8.07 -0.99
N PRO A 33 23.58 8.27 0.04
CA PRO A 33 24.25 7.18 0.75
C PRO A 33 23.28 6.13 1.31
N ASP A 34 23.72 4.88 1.37
CA ASP A 34 23.01 3.82 2.08
C ASP A 34 23.26 3.93 3.59
N GLU A 35 22.19 3.81 4.39
CA GLU A 35 22.20 3.97 5.85
C GLU A 35 21.63 2.75 6.60
N GLY A 36 21.35 1.66 5.88
CA GLY A 36 20.88 0.40 6.47
C GLY A 36 21.87 -0.18 7.49
N ALA A 37 21.38 -0.84 8.54
CA ALA A 37 22.24 -1.43 9.57
C ALA A 37 22.97 -2.70 9.09
N ASP A 38 22.32 -3.53 8.28
CA ASP A 38 22.89 -4.76 7.71
C ASP A 38 23.10 -4.60 6.20
N ARG A 39 23.97 -3.64 5.84
CA ARG A 39 24.19 -3.26 4.43
C ARG A 39 24.57 -4.44 3.56
N SER A 40 25.47 -5.30 4.05
CA SER A 40 25.96 -6.43 3.25
C SER A 40 24.85 -7.42 2.90
N ALA A 41 24.01 -7.79 3.88
CA ALA A 41 22.89 -8.69 3.59
C ALA A 41 21.83 -8.02 2.71
N ASP A 42 21.52 -6.75 2.96
CA ASP A 42 20.47 -6.04 2.24
C ASP A 42 20.90 -5.71 0.79
N GLU A 43 22.18 -5.44 0.54
CA GLU A 43 22.78 -5.30 -0.81
C GLU A 43 22.70 -6.62 -1.59
N GLN A 44 23.05 -7.75 -0.96
CA GLN A 44 22.94 -9.08 -1.59
C GLN A 44 21.49 -9.41 -1.99
N LEU A 45 20.52 -8.99 -1.18
CA LEU A 45 19.10 -9.18 -1.43
C LEU A 45 18.48 -8.06 -2.29
N ARG A 46 19.26 -7.05 -2.67
CA ARG A 46 18.82 -5.86 -3.43
C ARG A 46 17.64 -5.13 -2.77
N LEU A 47 17.60 -5.12 -1.45
CA LEU A 47 16.53 -4.51 -0.64
C LEU A 47 16.78 -3.01 -0.46
N LYS A 48 16.53 -2.22 -1.52
CA LYS A 48 16.64 -0.75 -1.47
C LYS A 48 15.84 -0.13 -0.31
N THR A 49 14.73 -0.75 0.06
CA THR A 49 13.86 -0.33 1.16
C THR A 49 14.50 -0.40 2.54
N LEU A 50 15.55 -1.21 2.70
CA LEU A 50 16.33 -1.32 3.94
C LEU A 50 17.65 -0.55 3.87
N LEU A 51 18.08 -0.16 2.66
CA LEU A 51 19.31 0.59 2.41
C LEU A 51 19.09 2.10 2.37
N LYS A 52 18.06 2.56 1.64
CA LYS A 52 17.74 3.98 1.42
C LYS A 52 16.77 4.48 2.48
N LEU A 53 17.34 5.05 3.55
CA LEU A 53 16.57 5.51 4.72
C LEU A 53 16.36 7.03 4.75
N ARG A 54 16.52 7.69 3.60
CA ARG A 54 16.23 9.11 3.42
C ARG A 54 15.31 9.35 2.26
N ARG A 55 14.37 10.27 2.48
CA ARG A 55 13.46 10.78 1.45
C ARG A 55 13.60 12.29 1.30
N GLU A 56 13.25 12.81 0.15
CA GLU A 56 13.00 14.25 0.00
C GLU A 56 11.96 14.70 1.04
N ASP A 57 12.09 15.94 1.50
CA ASP A 57 11.18 16.50 2.50
C ASP A 57 9.74 16.56 1.96
N GLU A 58 9.60 16.86 0.68
CA GLU A 58 8.32 16.94 -0.02
C GLU A 58 7.58 15.60 -0.06
N ILE A 59 6.35 15.63 0.45
CA ILE A 59 5.33 14.61 0.23
C ILE A 59 4.40 15.13 -0.85
N TRP A 60 4.37 14.44 -1.99
CA TRP A 60 3.60 14.89 -3.16
C TRP A 60 2.10 14.92 -2.86
N PRO A 61 1.37 15.96 -3.31
CA PRO A 61 -0.05 16.08 -3.05
C PRO A 61 -0.86 14.99 -3.77
N PHE A 62 -2.10 14.78 -3.33
CA PHE A 62 -3.00 13.88 -4.06
C PHE A 62 -3.18 14.33 -5.51
N TYR A 63 -3.48 13.37 -6.39
CA TYR A 63 -3.69 13.58 -7.83
C TYR A 63 -2.42 13.97 -8.61
N GLN A 64 -1.29 14.20 -7.92
CA GLN A 64 0.02 14.40 -8.53
C GLN A 64 0.94 13.26 -8.11
N ARG A 65 1.37 12.42 -9.06
CA ARG A 65 2.22 11.24 -8.81
C ARG A 65 1.66 10.16 -7.87
N THR A 66 0.45 10.36 -7.34
CA THR A 66 -0.32 9.41 -6.54
C THR A 66 -0.35 8.03 -7.20
N LYS A 67 -0.30 7.01 -6.35
CA LYS A 67 -0.61 5.62 -6.71
C LYS A 67 -1.83 5.18 -5.93
N TYR A 68 -2.58 4.23 -6.46
CA TYR A 68 -3.83 3.83 -5.86
C TYR A 68 -4.10 2.34 -6.04
N ILE A 69 -4.77 1.76 -5.05
CA ILE A 69 -5.33 0.42 -5.12
C ILE A 69 -6.82 0.59 -5.34
N LEU A 70 -7.40 -0.18 -6.26
CA LEU A 70 -8.80 -0.06 -6.65
C LEU A 70 -9.51 -1.41 -6.64
N VAL A 71 -10.84 -1.37 -6.56
CA VAL A 71 -11.73 -2.51 -6.79
C VAL A 71 -12.12 -2.50 -8.27
N PRO A 72 -11.64 -3.46 -9.09
CA PRO A 72 -11.82 -3.37 -10.55
C PRO A 72 -13.28 -3.28 -10.98
N LYS A 73 -14.16 -4.05 -10.32
CA LYS A 73 -15.62 -4.06 -10.59
C LYS A 73 -16.33 -2.73 -10.30
N ALA A 74 -15.65 -1.79 -9.64
CA ALA A 74 -16.23 -0.50 -9.28
C ALA A 74 -15.79 0.63 -10.23
N VAL A 75 -14.86 0.39 -11.15
CA VAL A 75 -14.18 1.41 -11.97
C VAL A 75 -14.51 1.23 -13.45
N LEU A 76 -14.87 2.33 -14.12
CA LEU A 76 -15.05 2.38 -15.58
C LEU A 76 -13.76 2.84 -16.28
N GLN A 77 -13.11 3.87 -15.73
CA GLN A 77 -11.92 4.46 -16.34
C GLN A 77 -10.84 4.77 -15.30
N ILE A 78 -9.62 4.26 -15.54
CA ILE A 78 -8.44 4.53 -14.73
C ILE A 78 -7.64 5.69 -15.31
N GLY A 79 -7.10 6.54 -14.44
CA GLY A 79 -6.15 7.60 -14.78
C GLY A 79 -4.75 7.31 -14.24
N ILE A 80 -3.77 8.12 -14.63
CA ILE A 80 -2.36 7.89 -14.21
C ILE A 80 -2.18 8.09 -12.70
N HIS A 81 -2.94 8.99 -12.08
CA HIS A 81 -2.79 9.35 -10.67
C HIS A 81 -4.07 9.14 -9.83
N TYR A 82 -5.21 8.88 -10.47
CA TYR A 82 -6.49 8.68 -9.80
C TYR A 82 -7.47 7.96 -10.73
N VAL A 83 -8.60 7.50 -10.18
CA VAL A 83 -9.70 6.94 -10.97
C VAL A 83 -10.48 8.09 -11.62
N PHE A 84 -10.66 8.06 -12.94
CA PHE A 84 -11.42 9.07 -13.67
C PHE A 84 -12.92 8.85 -13.52
N GLU A 85 -13.38 7.59 -13.60
CA GLU A 85 -14.80 7.28 -13.57
C GLU A 85 -15.10 5.96 -12.85
N PHE A 86 -16.16 5.97 -12.02
CA PHE A 86 -16.70 4.81 -11.31
C PHE A 86 -18.03 4.35 -11.92
N VAL A 87 -18.37 3.06 -11.77
CA VAL A 87 -19.56 2.43 -12.38
C VAL A 87 -20.89 3.04 -11.89
N HIS A 88 -20.94 3.50 -10.63
CA HIS A 88 -22.17 4.03 -10.04
C HIS A 88 -21.91 5.35 -9.31
N SER A 89 -22.93 6.21 -9.32
CA SER A 89 -22.98 7.37 -8.44
C SER A 89 -22.93 6.93 -6.97
N GLY A 90 -22.09 7.59 -6.17
CA GLY A 90 -21.87 7.25 -4.75
C GLY A 90 -20.68 6.32 -4.48
N ILE A 91 -20.07 5.74 -5.51
CA ILE A 91 -18.73 5.14 -5.41
C ILE A 91 -17.70 6.24 -5.59
N ASN A 92 -16.68 6.25 -4.73
CA ASN A 92 -15.58 7.20 -4.84
C ASN A 92 -14.27 6.58 -4.34
N HIS A 93 -13.19 7.32 -4.49
CA HIS A 93 -11.93 6.99 -3.85
C HIS A 93 -11.80 7.61 -2.46
N LYS A 94 -10.95 7.01 -1.63
CA LYS A 94 -10.54 7.51 -0.33
C LYS A 94 -9.07 7.94 -0.39
N GLU A 95 -8.83 9.20 -0.08
CA GLU A 95 -7.49 9.71 0.20
C GLU A 95 -6.99 9.13 1.53
N VAL A 96 -5.85 8.44 1.49
CA VAL A 96 -5.21 7.84 2.66
C VAL A 96 -4.21 8.83 3.26
N PRO A 97 -4.40 9.26 4.54
CA PRO A 97 -3.46 10.14 5.21
C PRO A 97 -2.02 9.60 5.20
N ALA A 98 -1.01 10.48 5.13
CA ALA A 98 0.38 10.05 4.98
C ALA A 98 0.93 9.40 6.27
N ASP A 99 0.35 9.75 7.42
CA ASP A 99 0.61 9.13 8.72
C ASP A 99 -0.11 7.78 8.89
N VAL A 100 -0.93 7.39 7.91
CA VAL A 100 -1.55 6.06 7.75
C VAL A 100 -0.91 5.25 6.60
N ALA A 101 -0.40 5.88 5.56
CA ALA A 101 0.31 5.20 4.49
C ALA A 101 1.08 6.20 3.63
N LEU A 102 2.35 5.90 3.34
CA LEU A 102 3.18 6.68 2.43
C LEU A 102 3.87 5.74 1.45
N LEU A 103 3.79 6.06 0.16
CA LEU A 103 4.43 5.30 -0.90
C LEU A 103 5.90 5.71 -1.04
N HIS A 104 6.79 4.72 -1.07
CA HIS A 104 8.20 4.94 -1.33
C HIS A 104 8.44 4.89 -2.85
N HIS A 105 8.91 6.01 -3.42
CA HIS A 105 9.27 6.09 -4.83
C HIS A 105 10.79 6.22 -4.95
N TYR A 106 11.47 5.10 -5.22
CA TYR A 106 12.92 5.09 -5.45
C TYR A 106 13.23 5.52 -6.88
N ARG A 107 14.07 6.55 -7.03
CA ARG A 107 14.45 7.03 -8.37
C ARG A 107 15.88 7.60 -8.34
N GLU A 108 16.48 7.70 -9.52
CA GLU A 108 17.78 8.31 -9.73
C GLU A 108 17.60 9.69 -10.36
N TRP A 109 18.31 10.69 -9.84
CA TRP A 109 18.26 12.06 -10.32
C TRP A 109 19.50 12.30 -11.15
N SER A 110 19.32 12.73 -12.40
CA SER A 110 20.43 13.16 -13.25
C SER A 110 20.92 14.54 -12.77
N GLY A 111 21.79 14.58 -11.77
CA GLY A 111 22.39 15.81 -11.26
C GLY A 111 22.99 15.68 -9.87
N ASN A 112 24.17 16.28 -9.67
CA ASN A 112 24.92 16.23 -8.41
C ASN A 112 24.29 17.17 -7.37
N ASN A 113 23.21 16.76 -6.72
CA ASN A 113 22.54 17.53 -5.66
C ASN A 113 23.03 17.09 -4.28
N SER A 114 24.35 17.01 -4.12
CA SER A 114 25.04 16.51 -2.92
C SER A 114 24.93 17.43 -1.69
N GLY A 115 24.28 18.59 -1.81
CA GLY A 115 24.29 19.64 -0.78
C GLY A 115 23.30 19.45 0.38
N THR A 116 22.12 18.86 0.13
CA THR A 116 21.08 18.74 1.16
C THR A 116 20.58 17.31 1.23
N LEU A 117 21.02 16.59 2.26
CA LEU A 117 20.47 15.29 2.59
C LEU A 117 19.02 15.46 3.06
N GLY A 118 18.13 14.58 2.59
CA GLY A 118 16.72 14.64 2.95
C GLY A 118 16.40 14.18 4.38
N VAL A 119 15.10 14.04 4.64
CA VAL A 119 14.52 13.61 5.91
C VAL A 119 14.81 12.12 6.12
N VAL A 120 15.29 11.78 7.32
CA VAL A 120 15.49 10.38 7.73
C VAL A 120 14.13 9.72 7.93
N ASP A 121 13.91 8.62 7.21
CA ASP A 121 12.70 7.79 7.29
C ASP A 121 13.12 6.33 7.48
N LYS A 122 12.97 5.83 8.71
CA LYS A 122 13.36 4.48 9.13
C LYS A 122 12.17 3.51 9.16
N GLU A 123 11.01 3.91 8.67
CA GLU A 123 9.76 3.17 8.88
C GLU A 123 9.77 1.77 8.27
N MET A 124 10.53 1.55 7.19
CA MET A 124 10.66 0.23 6.57
C MET A 124 11.48 -0.75 7.40
N LEU A 125 12.32 -0.28 8.33
CA LEU A 125 13.16 -1.16 9.16
C LEU A 125 12.33 -2.07 10.09
N ARG A 126 11.10 -1.68 10.44
CA ARG A 126 10.18 -2.55 11.21
C ARG A 126 9.78 -3.82 10.45
N PHE A 127 9.98 -3.83 9.14
CA PHE A 127 9.71 -4.97 8.27
C PHE A 127 11.01 -5.63 7.78
N ALA A 128 12.18 -5.26 8.31
CA ALA A 128 13.45 -5.73 7.80
C ALA A 128 13.54 -7.26 7.78
N ASP A 129 13.26 -7.91 8.91
CA ASP A 129 13.34 -9.36 9.02
C ASP A 129 12.32 -10.10 8.15
N PRO A 130 11.00 -9.77 8.16
CA PRO A 130 10.06 -10.42 7.28
C PRO A 130 10.36 -10.18 5.79
N LEU A 131 10.88 -9.01 5.41
CA LEU A 131 11.31 -8.72 4.02
C LEU A 131 12.50 -9.59 3.63
N ARG A 132 13.55 -9.65 4.47
CA ARG A 132 14.71 -10.50 4.23
C ARG A 132 14.32 -11.96 4.11
N GLN A 133 13.46 -12.45 5.02
CA GLN A 133 12.98 -13.83 4.99
C GLN A 133 12.21 -14.13 3.70
N SER A 134 11.30 -13.24 3.30
CA SER A 134 10.48 -13.39 2.10
C SER A 134 11.34 -13.40 0.84
N VAL A 135 12.28 -12.46 0.69
CA VAL A 135 13.16 -12.40 -0.48
C VAL A 135 14.11 -13.59 -0.52
N ARG A 136 14.68 -14.00 0.63
CA ARG A 136 15.51 -15.22 0.70
C ARG A 136 14.72 -16.47 0.28
N ALA A 137 13.46 -16.59 0.68
CA ALA A 137 12.61 -17.70 0.27
C ALA A 137 12.42 -17.72 -1.26
N VAL A 138 12.11 -16.56 -1.86
CA VAL A 138 11.99 -16.44 -3.32
C VAL A 138 13.31 -16.76 -4.03
N HIS A 139 14.43 -16.22 -3.54
CA HIS A 139 15.75 -16.51 -4.11
C HIS A 139 16.07 -18.00 -4.08
N ARG A 140 15.74 -18.72 -3.00
CA ARG A 140 15.88 -20.18 -2.93
C ARG A 140 15.02 -20.89 -3.97
N THR A 141 13.74 -20.54 -4.06
CA THR A 141 12.82 -21.12 -5.06
C THR A 141 13.33 -20.92 -6.49
N LEU A 142 13.93 -19.77 -6.77
CA LEU A 142 14.46 -19.42 -8.10
C LEU A 142 15.91 -19.88 -8.33
N GLY A 143 16.56 -20.53 -7.36
CA GLY A 143 17.97 -20.95 -7.48
C GLY A 143 18.97 -19.78 -7.56
N LEU A 144 18.60 -18.61 -7.03
CA LEU A 144 19.39 -17.36 -7.05
C LEU A 144 20.30 -17.19 -5.82
N VAL A 145 20.51 -18.25 -5.05
CA VAL A 145 21.21 -18.21 -3.76
C VAL A 145 22.73 -18.02 -3.90
N ASP A 146 23.27 -18.12 -5.12
CA ASP A 146 24.70 -17.93 -5.40
C ASP A 146 24.96 -17.39 -6.83
N ILE A 147 24.75 -16.08 -7.05
CA ILE A 147 24.91 -15.43 -8.36
C ILE A 147 26.36 -15.01 -8.63
N LYS A 148 27.32 -15.24 -7.72
CA LYS A 148 28.74 -14.95 -8.03
C LYS A 148 29.27 -15.79 -9.21
N SER A 149 28.60 -16.90 -9.58
CA SER A 149 29.02 -17.81 -10.67
C SER A 149 28.18 -17.76 -11.95
N ARG A 150 26.97 -17.18 -11.96
CA ARG A 150 26.06 -17.22 -13.13
C ARG A 150 25.92 -15.88 -13.82
N ARG A 151 27.01 -15.45 -14.47
CA ARG A 151 27.02 -14.29 -15.38
C ARG A 151 26.66 -14.63 -16.83
N ARG A 152 26.06 -15.79 -17.10
CA ARG A 152 25.59 -16.19 -18.42
C ARG A 152 24.23 -16.87 -18.29
N ASP A 153 23.30 -16.43 -19.15
CA ASP A 153 22.00 -17.05 -19.42
C ASP A 153 20.84 -16.88 -18.42
N ILE A 154 20.49 -15.62 -18.08
CA ILE A 154 19.09 -15.32 -17.77
C ILE A 154 18.40 -14.94 -19.08
N ARG A 155 17.76 -15.93 -19.72
CA ARG A 155 16.72 -15.64 -20.71
C ARG A 155 15.59 -14.92 -19.98
N ARG A 156 15.36 -13.68 -20.40
CA ARG A 156 14.31 -12.75 -19.98
C ARG A 156 12.99 -13.50 -19.71
N VAL A 157 12.63 -13.68 -18.43
CA VAL A 157 11.29 -14.11 -18.04
C VAL A 157 10.43 -12.86 -18.05
N GLU A 158 9.59 -12.71 -19.07
CA GLU A 158 8.65 -11.61 -19.16
C GLU A 158 7.45 -11.87 -18.23
N PHE A 159 7.40 -11.14 -17.12
CA PHE A 159 6.18 -10.94 -16.37
C PHE A 159 5.44 -9.74 -16.95
N SER A 160 4.31 -10.00 -17.62
CA SER A 160 3.41 -8.95 -18.10
C SER A 160 2.67 -8.32 -16.93
N VAL A 161 3.27 -7.30 -16.32
CA VAL A 161 2.54 -6.27 -15.58
C VAL A 161 2.27 -5.16 -16.59
N VAL A 162 0.98 -4.84 -16.84
CA VAL A 162 0.60 -3.75 -17.75
C VAL A 162 1.09 -2.43 -17.16
N TYR A 163 2.22 -1.93 -17.67
CA TYR A 163 2.77 -0.61 -17.36
C TYR A 163 2.21 0.42 -18.35
N SER A 164 1.69 1.53 -17.83
CA SER A 164 1.56 2.76 -18.62
C SER A 164 2.91 3.50 -18.58
N ILE A 165 3.66 3.36 -19.68
CA ILE A 165 4.73 4.21 -20.24
C ILE A 165 5.58 5.04 -19.27
N GLY A 166 6.89 4.71 -19.20
CA GLY A 166 7.96 5.66 -18.88
C GLY A 166 8.81 5.35 -17.64
N ALA A 167 9.96 4.72 -17.88
CA ALA A 167 11.08 4.44 -16.96
C ALA A 167 10.86 3.35 -15.89
N ALA A 168 11.91 2.55 -15.72
CA ALA A 168 12.00 1.44 -14.76
C ALA A 168 12.01 1.99 -13.33
N HIS A 169 10.82 2.11 -12.73
CA HIS A 169 10.65 2.56 -11.36
C HIS A 169 10.16 1.39 -10.49
N THR A 170 10.77 1.22 -9.32
CA THR A 170 10.34 0.24 -8.32
C THR A 170 9.48 0.96 -7.29
N TRP A 171 8.31 0.40 -6.98
CA TRP A 171 7.32 0.99 -6.07
C TRP A 171 7.10 0.06 -4.88
N ASP A 172 7.03 0.64 -3.68
CA ASP A 172 6.64 -0.10 -2.48
C ASP A 172 5.51 0.66 -1.75
N ILE A 173 4.42 -0.05 -1.45
CA ILE A 173 3.22 0.50 -0.79
C ILE A 173 3.24 0.06 0.67
N ARG A 174 3.39 1.03 1.59
CA ARG A 174 3.24 0.82 3.02
C ARG A 174 1.77 1.01 3.43
N LEU A 175 1.21 0.05 4.14
CA LEU A 175 0.05 0.25 5.01
C LEU A 175 0.56 0.42 6.45
N ILE A 176 0.19 1.50 7.14
CA ILE A 176 0.45 1.68 8.57
C ILE A 176 -0.72 1.06 9.30
N ASP A 177 -0.50 -0.15 9.83
CA ASP A 177 -1.42 -0.77 10.77
C ASP A 177 -1.41 0.05 12.07
N ARG A 178 -2.29 1.04 12.16
CA ARG A 178 -2.84 1.43 13.44
C ARG A 178 -4.02 0.50 13.65
N ARG A 179 -3.83 -0.54 14.47
CA ARG A 179 -4.97 -1.26 15.06
C ARG A 179 -5.88 -0.21 15.65
N LEU A 180 -6.99 0.07 14.98
CA LEU A 180 -8.10 0.78 15.59
C LEU A 180 -8.46 -0.01 16.85
N PRO A 181 -8.71 0.67 18.00
CA PRO A 181 -9.02 -0.04 19.23
C PRO A 181 -10.19 -0.99 18.94
N ARG A 182 -9.94 -2.28 19.19
CA ARG A 182 -11.02 -3.27 19.24
C ARG A 182 -11.95 -2.79 20.35
N GLU A 183 -13.13 -2.31 20.00
CA GLU A 183 -14.21 -2.21 20.98
C GLU A 183 -14.36 -3.60 21.60
N SER A 184 -14.11 -3.68 22.90
CA SER A 184 -14.31 -4.89 23.68
C SER A 184 -15.78 -5.24 23.65
N ASN A 185 -16.14 -6.31 22.94
CA ASN A 185 -17.44 -6.96 23.04
C ASN A 185 -17.58 -7.65 24.41
N SER A 186 -17.68 -6.85 25.45
CA SER A 186 -18.23 -7.24 26.74
C SER A 186 -19.69 -6.77 26.75
N LYS A 187 -20.58 -7.54 26.10
CA LYS A 187 -22.06 -7.53 26.27
C LYS A 187 -22.80 -8.43 25.25
N LYS A 188 -22.32 -9.65 24.98
CA LYS A 188 -23.09 -10.67 24.24
C LYS A 188 -22.97 -12.08 24.83
N THR A 189 -23.05 -12.18 26.15
CA THR A 189 -23.17 -13.48 26.86
C THR A 189 -24.50 -13.62 27.59
N GLU A 190 -25.56 -12.98 27.10
CA GLU A 190 -26.89 -13.11 27.73
C GLU A 190 -28.06 -13.06 26.72
N MET A 191 -27.89 -13.72 25.56
CA MET A 191 -29.00 -14.00 24.62
C MET A 191 -28.73 -15.31 23.84
N SER A 192 -28.25 -16.36 24.55
CA SER A 192 -28.10 -17.71 23.98
C SER A 192 -28.50 -18.81 24.97
N ARG A 193 -29.62 -18.58 25.69
CA ARG A 193 -30.23 -19.58 26.60
C ARG A 193 -31.75 -19.67 26.53
N MET A 194 -32.38 -19.22 25.44
CA MET A 194 -33.86 -19.27 25.32
C MET A 194 -34.41 -19.97 24.07
N LEU A 195 -33.64 -20.77 23.35
CA LEU A 195 -34.17 -21.59 22.25
C LEU A 195 -33.50 -22.96 22.16
N THR A 196 -33.63 -23.78 23.21
CA THR A 196 -33.61 -25.24 23.09
C THR A 196 -34.45 -25.81 24.22
N HIS A 197 -35.70 -26.17 23.95
CA HIS A 197 -36.38 -27.37 24.46
C HIS A 197 -37.79 -27.42 23.90
N ASN A 198 -38.00 -28.34 22.97
CA ASN A 198 -39.31 -28.80 22.54
C ASN A 198 -39.36 -30.29 22.88
N PRO A 199 -40.23 -30.71 23.82
CA PRO A 199 -40.77 -32.06 23.79
C PRO A 199 -42.29 -32.05 23.66
N LYS A 200 -42.74 -32.89 22.73
CA LYS A 200 -44.11 -33.34 22.47
C LYS A 200 -44.89 -33.74 23.74
N VAL A 201 -46.15 -33.32 23.82
CA VAL A 201 -47.27 -33.98 24.56
C VAL A 201 -48.56 -33.58 23.79
N CYS A 202 -49.18 -34.42 22.94
CA CYS A 202 -50.18 -35.47 23.21
C CYS A 202 -51.41 -35.00 24.03
N GLY A 203 -52.64 -35.10 23.48
CA GLY A 203 -53.87 -35.13 24.30
C GLY A 203 -55.07 -34.32 23.81
N THR A 204 -55.87 -34.95 22.95
CA THR A 204 -57.36 -35.07 22.86
C THR A 204 -58.34 -34.24 23.72
N ALA A 205 -59.55 -34.10 23.14
CA ALA A 205 -60.90 -33.82 23.71
C ALA A 205 -61.21 -32.35 24.00
N LEU A 206 -62.30 -31.71 23.55
CA LEU A 206 -63.61 -32.10 23.01
C LEU A 206 -64.03 -31.06 21.95
#